data_AF-A0A1R3J688-F1
#
_entry.id   AF-A0A1R3J688-F1
#
_cell.length_a   1.000
_cell.length_b   1.000
_cell.length_c   1.000
_cell.angle_alpha   90.00
_cell.angle_beta   90.00
_cell.angle_gamma   90.00
#
_symmetry.space_group_name_H-M   'P 1'
#
loop_
_entity.id
_entity.type
_entity.pdbx_description
1 polymer ?
#
loop_
_entity_poly.entity_id
_entity_poly.type
_entity_poly.pdbx_seq_one_letter_code
_entity_poly.pdbx_strand_id
1 'polypeptide(L)'
;MMNLNLPHPSLIKHGLVEIYKAFLRQFILLSLHITGALCFLWYHQEEQLLQTLIHDDQNREFIKERIKSVWQTLCISSGLIALKGFHGIFIMNDRKGSACLQFNHYCNVAIALFTGFSLIISSHAIYCEGIIGLVARTILIFLTMAYLALLRTMQKCCVFVDTLLFSDFIWVGDVLEYPNIITRREVAINGRFEVIDTHLSGIGGVICRDENSGEIVDIPSTLAIEGNSVWMNR
;
A
#
# COMPACT_ATOMS: atom_id res chain seq x y z
N MET A 1 38.61 -24.49 23.49
CA MET A 1 37.24 -24.43 22.95
C MET A 1 36.91 -22.96 22.68
N MET A 2 36.80 -22.56 21.41
CA MET A 2 36.38 -21.21 21.04
C MET A 2 34.86 -21.12 21.21
N ASN A 3 34.39 -20.26 22.11
CA ASN A 3 32.99 -19.87 22.19
C ASN A 3 32.66 -19.01 20.96
N LEU A 4 32.00 -19.61 19.97
CA LEU A 4 31.34 -18.89 18.89
C LEU A 4 30.11 -18.19 19.51
N ASN A 5 30.28 -16.92 19.88
CA ASN A 5 29.17 -16.02 20.21
C ASN A 5 28.34 -15.84 18.94
N LEU A 6 27.33 -16.68 18.77
CA LEU A 6 26.33 -16.52 17.73
C LEU A 6 25.60 -15.18 17.95
N PRO A 7 25.47 -14.35 16.90
CA PRO A 7 24.80 -13.06 17.02
C PRO A 7 23.36 -13.25 17.48
N HIS A 8 22.93 -12.39 18.40
CA HIS A 8 21.61 -12.41 19.00
C HIS A 8 20.53 -12.38 17.89
N PRO A 9 19.47 -13.21 17.93
CA PRO A 9 18.50 -13.36 16.84
C PRO A 9 17.75 -12.06 16.43
N SER A 10 17.77 -11.03 17.29
CA SER A 10 17.27 -9.68 16.99
C SER A 10 18.15 -8.92 15.99
N LEU A 11 19.48 -9.07 16.04
CA LEU A 11 20.43 -8.45 15.09
C LEU A 11 20.31 -9.05 13.69
N ILE A 12 20.08 -10.36 13.60
CA ILE A 12 19.87 -11.06 12.33
C ILE A 12 18.58 -10.57 11.65
N LYS A 13 17.49 -10.40 12.41
CA LYS A 13 16.23 -9.84 11.90
C LYS A 13 16.39 -8.40 11.43
N HIS A 14 17.08 -7.55 12.20
CA HIS A 14 17.28 -6.15 11.82
C HIS A 14 18.14 -6.02 10.55
N GLY A 15 19.19 -6.83 10.41
CA GLY A 15 20.01 -6.86 9.20
C GLY A 15 19.23 -7.32 7.96
N LEU A 16 18.38 -8.35 8.10
CA LEU A 16 17.54 -8.84 6.99
C LEU A 16 16.51 -7.81 6.52
N VAL A 17 15.94 -7.03 7.45
CA VAL A 17 14.99 -5.95 7.11
C VAL A 17 15.69 -4.84 6.33
N GLU A 18 16.89 -4.43 6.74
CA GLU A 18 17.66 -3.41 6.02
C GLU A 18 18.11 -3.89 4.63
N ILE A 19 18.51 -5.16 4.50
CA ILE A 19 18.82 -5.78 3.21
C ILE A 19 17.58 -5.81 2.32
N TYR A 20 16.41 -6.17 2.86
CA TYR A 20 15.15 -6.18 2.11
C TYR A 20 14.74 -4.78 1.65
N LYS A 21 14.86 -3.76 2.51
CA LYS A 21 14.61 -2.35 2.16
C LYS A 21 15.55 -1.87 1.06
N ALA A 22 16.84 -2.22 1.15
CA ALA A 22 17.83 -1.90 0.11
C ALA A 22 17.50 -2.59 -1.22
N PHE A 23 17.14 -3.88 -1.18
CA PHE A 23 16.71 -4.64 -2.35
C PHE A 23 15.46 -4.06 -3.00
N LEU A 24 14.44 -3.70 -2.20
CA LEU A 24 13.22 -3.08 -2.70
C LEU A 24 13.50 -1.72 -3.37
N ARG A 25 14.37 -0.89 -2.79
CA ARG A 25 14.81 0.37 -3.42
C ARG A 25 15.53 0.11 -4.74
N GLN A 26 16.43 -0.86 -4.79
CA GLN A 26 17.13 -1.24 -6.02
C GLN A 26 16.16 -1.77 -7.08
N PHE A 27 15.16 -2.57 -6.70
CA PHE A 27 14.14 -3.08 -7.61
C PHE A 27 13.28 -1.95 -8.19
N ILE A 28 12.86 -0.99 -7.35
CA ILE A 28 12.11 0.20 -7.82
C ILE A 28 12.95 1.01 -8.81
N LEU A 29 14.22 1.29 -8.48
CA LEU A 29 15.14 2.00 -9.37
C LEU A 29 15.38 1.25 -10.67
N LEU A 30 15.55 -0.07 -10.61
CA LEU A 30 15.71 -0.92 -11.79
C LEU A 30 14.46 -0.88 -12.67
N SER A 31 13.27 -0.98 -12.08
CA SER A 31 12.01 -0.91 -12.83
C SER A 31 11.85 0.44 -13.55
N LEU A 32 12.21 1.55 -12.89
CA LEU A 32 12.24 2.88 -13.49
C LEU A 32 13.27 2.97 -14.63
N HIS A 33 14.47 2.40 -14.46
CA HIS A 33 15.49 2.39 -15.51
C HIS A 33 15.05 1.56 -16.72
N ILE A 34 14.46 0.38 -16.50
CA ILE A 34 13.94 -0.46 -17.59
C ILE A 34 12.82 0.26 -18.33
N THR A 35 11.84 0.81 -17.61
CA THR A 35 10.74 1.57 -18.22
C THR A 35 11.27 2.79 -18.97
N GLY A 36 12.22 3.54 -18.40
CA GLY A 36 12.85 4.69 -19.06
C GLY A 36 13.64 4.30 -20.31
N ALA A 37 14.44 3.23 -20.24
CA ALA A 37 15.21 2.73 -21.37
C ALA A 37 14.31 2.23 -22.50
N LEU A 38 13.23 1.52 -22.18
CA LEU A 38 12.26 1.06 -23.15
C LEU A 38 11.48 2.21 -23.79
N CYS A 39 11.09 3.23 -23.02
CA CYS A 39 10.49 4.46 -23.55
C CYS A 39 11.45 5.21 -24.48
N PHE A 40 12.74 5.28 -24.12
CA PHE A 40 13.76 5.91 -24.95
C PHE A 40 13.98 5.13 -26.26
N LEU A 41 14.10 3.81 -26.18
CA LEU A 41 14.19 2.91 -27.34
C LEU A 41 12.99 3.08 -28.26
N TRP A 42 11.78 3.10 -27.70
CA TRP A 42 10.56 3.33 -28.47
C TRP A 42 10.57 4.70 -29.14
N TYR A 43 10.90 5.78 -28.40
CA TYR A 43 10.95 7.14 -28.96
C TYR A 43 11.97 7.29 -30.09
N HIS A 44 13.11 6.58 -30.00
CA HIS A 44 14.21 6.77 -30.95
C HIS A 44 14.20 5.79 -32.13
N GLN A 45 13.65 4.59 -31.95
CA GLN A 45 13.61 3.53 -32.97
C GLN A 45 12.18 3.18 -33.44
N GLU A 46 11.22 4.06 -33.16
CA GLU A 46 9.79 3.82 -33.41
C GLU A 46 9.52 3.29 -34.82
N GLU A 47 9.95 4.02 -35.84
CA GLU A 47 9.69 3.67 -37.23
C GLU A 47 10.42 2.41 -37.67
N GLN A 48 11.65 2.19 -37.21
CA GLN A 48 12.42 0.98 -37.55
C GLN A 48 11.80 -0.27 -36.92
N LEU A 49 11.36 -0.18 -35.66
CA LEU A 49 10.66 -1.27 -34.98
C LEU A 49 9.33 -1.59 -35.64
N LEU A 50 8.54 -0.55 -35.95
CA LEU A 50 7.26 -0.68 -36.64
C LEU A 50 7.41 -1.24 -38.06
N GLN A 51 8.47 -0.86 -38.78
CA GLN A 51 8.79 -1.41 -40.11
C GLN A 51 9.21 -2.88 -40.07
N THR A 52 9.94 -3.28 -39.03
CA THR A 52 10.40 -4.67 -38.89
C THR A 52 9.26 -5.62 -38.52
N LEU A 53 8.30 -5.14 -37.70
CA LEU A 53 7.22 -5.98 -37.16
C LEU A 53 5.97 -6.00 -38.04
N ILE A 54 5.64 -4.91 -38.74
CA ILE A 54 4.38 -4.76 -39.47
C ILE A 54 4.64 -4.19 -40.86
N HIS A 55 4.26 -4.95 -41.89
CA HIS A 55 4.47 -4.59 -43.29
C HIS A 55 3.30 -3.79 -43.89
N ASP A 56 2.17 -3.70 -43.20
CA ASP A 56 0.96 -2.98 -43.63
C ASP A 56 0.85 -1.61 -42.92
N ASP A 57 0.79 -0.53 -43.71
CA ASP A 57 0.82 0.85 -43.22
C ASP A 57 -0.42 1.23 -42.40
N GLN A 58 -1.61 0.68 -42.72
CA GLN A 58 -2.82 0.96 -41.94
C GLN A 58 -2.77 0.32 -40.54
N ASN A 59 -2.25 -0.91 -40.46
CA ASN A 59 -2.02 -1.57 -39.17
C ASN A 59 -0.90 -0.90 -38.37
N ARG A 60 0.06 -0.24 -39.03
CA ARG A 60 1.19 0.41 -38.37
C ARG A 60 0.75 1.59 -37.51
N GLU A 61 -0.09 2.48 -38.03
CA GLU A 61 -0.60 3.64 -37.25
C GLU A 61 -1.44 3.18 -36.05
N PHE A 62 -2.30 2.18 -36.26
CA PHE A 62 -3.10 1.60 -35.20
C PHE A 62 -2.22 1.05 -34.07
N ILE A 63 -1.22 0.23 -34.41
CA ILE A 63 -0.33 -0.40 -33.43
C ILE A 63 0.55 0.64 -32.72
N LYS A 64 1.03 1.66 -33.44
CA LYS A 64 1.78 2.80 -32.87
C LYS A 64 0.98 3.48 -31.76
N GLU A 65 -0.29 3.79 -32.00
CA GLU A 65 -1.16 4.42 -31.00
C GLU A 65 -1.35 3.52 -29.76
N ARG A 66 -1.52 2.20 -29.97
CA ARG A 66 -1.68 1.24 -28.87
C ARG A 66 -0.42 1.13 -28.01
N ILE A 67 0.75 1.01 -28.63
CA ILE A 67 2.02 0.93 -27.92
C ILE A 67 2.25 2.23 -27.12
N LYS A 68 1.91 3.39 -27.68
CA LYS A 68 1.94 4.66 -26.94
C LYS A 68 1.04 4.64 -25.71
N SER A 69 -0.18 4.12 -25.82
CA SER A 69 -1.10 3.98 -24.67
C SER A 69 -0.53 3.03 -23.60
N VAL A 70 0.06 1.91 -24.00
CA VAL A 70 0.73 0.97 -23.09
C VAL A 70 1.88 1.66 -22.35
N TRP A 71 2.73 2.42 -23.05
CA TRP A 71 3.81 3.19 -22.44
C TRP A 71 3.30 4.22 -21.44
N GLN A 72 2.25 4.97 -21.78
CA GLN A 72 1.64 5.92 -20.85
C GLN A 72 1.17 5.23 -19.57
N THR A 73 0.50 4.09 -19.69
CA THR A 73 0.06 3.28 -18.54
C THR A 73 1.24 2.81 -17.69
N LEU A 74 2.33 2.35 -18.30
CA LEU A 74 3.54 1.92 -17.59
C LEU A 74 4.23 3.09 -16.88
N CYS A 75 4.31 4.26 -17.51
CA CYS A 75 4.85 5.48 -16.90
C CYS A 75 4.01 5.93 -15.69
N ILE A 76 2.67 5.95 -15.82
CA ILE A 76 1.77 6.31 -14.71
C ILE A 76 1.93 5.30 -13.57
N SER A 77 1.93 4.00 -13.87
CA SER A 77 2.07 2.94 -12.87
C SER A 77 3.42 3.03 -12.14
N SER A 78 4.51 3.26 -12.88
CA SER A 78 5.85 3.44 -12.30
C SER A 78 5.91 4.70 -11.44
N GLY A 79 5.26 5.79 -11.87
CA GLY A 79 5.12 7.03 -11.10
C GLY A 79 4.35 6.83 -9.80
N LEU A 80 3.25 6.07 -9.81
CA LEU A 80 2.49 5.72 -8.60
C LEU A 80 3.32 4.87 -7.63
N ILE A 81 4.10 3.90 -8.14
CA ILE A 81 5.02 3.11 -7.31
C ILE A 81 6.09 4.00 -6.69
N ALA A 82 6.68 4.92 -7.47
CA ALA A 82 7.69 5.85 -6.98
C ALA A 82 7.13 6.82 -5.93
N LEU A 83 5.95 7.38 -6.17
CA LEU A 83 5.26 8.29 -5.23
C LEU A 83 4.91 7.57 -3.92
N LYS A 84 4.40 6.34 -4.02
CA LYS A 84 4.19 5.47 -2.86
C LYS A 84 5.50 5.17 -2.13
N GLY A 85 6.58 4.88 -2.87
CA GLY A 85 7.91 4.65 -2.30
C GLY A 85 8.46 5.86 -1.54
N PHE A 86 8.27 7.06 -2.08
CA PHE A 86 8.67 8.31 -1.45
C PHE A 86 7.92 8.52 -0.12
N HIS A 87 6.58 8.42 -0.12
CA HIS A 87 5.78 8.54 1.10
C HIS A 87 6.08 7.42 2.11
N GLY A 88 6.29 6.20 1.63
CA GLY A 88 6.57 5.03 2.47
C GLY A 88 7.89 5.15 3.24
N ILE A 89 8.88 5.92 2.75
CA ILE A 89 10.14 6.14 3.48
C ILE A 89 9.94 6.99 4.74
N PHE A 90 8.94 7.89 4.76
CA PHE A 90 8.71 8.80 5.89
C PHE A 90 7.80 8.22 6.98
N ILE A 91 7.05 7.15 6.70
CA ILE A 91 6.00 6.60 7.58
C ILE A 91 6.23 5.10 7.83
N MET A 92 7.46 4.70 8.20
CA MET A 92 7.75 3.30 8.55
C MET A 92 7.75 3.10 10.06
N ASN A 93 6.63 2.62 10.60
CA ASN A 93 6.64 1.82 11.82
C ASN A 93 6.80 0.34 11.41
N ASP A 94 7.95 -0.25 11.72
CA ASP A 94 8.30 -1.64 11.36
C ASP A 94 7.59 -2.70 12.24
N ARG A 95 6.59 -2.30 13.04
CA ARG A 95 5.83 -3.22 13.88
C ARG A 95 4.85 -4.04 13.06
N LYS A 96 4.90 -5.36 13.25
CA LYS A 96 3.96 -6.30 12.64
C LYS A 96 2.54 -5.97 13.09
N GLY A 97 1.65 -5.73 12.13
CA GLY A 97 0.25 -5.39 12.40
C GLY A 97 -0.07 -3.90 12.35
N SER A 98 0.94 -3.02 12.27
CA SER A 98 0.74 -1.57 12.22
C SER A 98 -0.15 -1.16 11.04
N ALA A 99 -1.02 -0.16 11.27
CA ALA A 99 -1.91 0.43 10.29
C ALA A 99 -1.17 0.90 9.05
N CYS A 100 0.05 1.45 9.23
CA CYS A 100 0.89 1.92 8.13
C CYS A 100 1.34 0.77 7.22
N LEU A 101 1.72 -0.38 7.80
CA LEU A 101 2.13 -1.56 7.03
C LEU A 101 0.95 -2.14 6.25
N GLN A 102 -0.23 -2.20 6.87
CA GLN A 102 -1.46 -2.69 6.24
C GLN A 102 -1.92 -1.75 5.10
N PHE A 103 -1.90 -0.44 5.32
CA PHE A 103 -2.18 0.56 4.29
C PHE A 103 -1.21 0.43 3.11
N ASN A 104 0.08 0.30 3.37
CA ASN A 104 1.11 0.11 2.35
C ASN A 104 0.85 -1.17 1.52
N HIS A 105 0.41 -2.25 2.16
CA HIS A 105 0.01 -3.48 1.47
C HIS A 105 -1.21 -3.24 0.58
N TYR A 106 -2.27 -2.59 1.07
CA TYR A 106 -3.45 -2.29 0.25
C TYR A 106 -3.12 -1.36 -0.93
N CYS A 107 -2.24 -0.37 -0.75
CA CYS A 107 -1.78 0.47 -1.86
C CYS A 107 -1.02 -0.34 -2.93
N ASN A 108 -0.20 -1.33 -2.54
CA ASN A 108 0.44 -2.23 -3.51
C ASN A 108 -0.59 -3.02 -4.32
N VAL A 109 -1.59 -3.59 -3.65
CA VAL A 109 -2.66 -4.34 -4.31
C VAL A 109 -3.46 -3.42 -5.23
N ALA A 110 -3.78 -2.19 -4.79
CA ALA A 110 -4.48 -1.19 -5.59
C ALA A 110 -3.73 -0.84 -6.88
N ILE A 111 -2.44 -0.53 -6.75
CA ILE A 111 -1.59 -0.20 -7.91
C ILE A 111 -1.50 -1.39 -8.86
N ALA A 112 -1.31 -2.62 -8.35
CA ALA A 112 -1.24 -3.81 -9.19
C ALA A 112 -2.54 -4.06 -9.98
N LEU A 113 -3.70 -3.93 -9.33
CA LEU A 113 -4.99 -4.06 -9.99
C LEU A 113 -5.22 -2.96 -11.03
N PHE A 114 -4.89 -1.71 -10.68
CA PHE A 114 -4.96 -0.57 -11.61
C PHE A 114 -4.09 -0.80 -12.84
N THR A 115 -2.82 -1.17 -12.66
CA THR A 115 -1.89 -1.45 -13.76
C THR A 115 -2.40 -2.58 -14.64
N GLY A 116 -2.88 -3.68 -14.06
CA GLY A 116 -3.45 -4.79 -14.83
C GLY A 116 -4.66 -4.38 -15.66
N PHE A 117 -5.59 -3.63 -15.07
CA PHE A 117 -6.78 -3.11 -15.75
C PHE A 117 -6.41 -2.17 -16.90
N SER A 118 -5.55 -1.19 -16.63
CA SER A 118 -5.11 -0.21 -17.61
C SER A 118 -4.34 -0.87 -18.76
N LEU A 119 -3.50 -1.88 -18.51
CA LEU A 119 -2.78 -2.58 -19.59
C LEU A 119 -3.72 -3.38 -20.50
N ILE A 120 -4.72 -4.06 -19.93
CA ILE A 120 -5.72 -4.81 -20.72
C ILE A 120 -6.54 -3.86 -21.61
N ILE A 121 -6.90 -2.68 -21.09
CA ILE A 121 -7.61 -1.66 -21.87
C ILE A 121 -6.68 -1.03 -22.92
N SER A 122 -5.49 -0.55 -22.53
CA SER A 122 -4.53 0.09 -23.43
C SER A 122 -4.11 -0.82 -24.60
N SER A 123 -3.97 -2.12 -24.36
CA SER A 123 -3.65 -3.12 -25.39
C SER A 123 -4.82 -3.46 -26.31
N HIS A 124 -6.04 -2.99 -26.01
CA HIS A 124 -7.26 -3.38 -26.72
C HIS A 124 -7.52 -4.89 -26.77
N ALA A 125 -6.88 -5.68 -25.90
CA ALA A 125 -7.02 -7.14 -25.88
C ALA A 125 -8.49 -7.59 -25.71
N ILE A 126 -9.32 -6.77 -25.07
CA ILE A 126 -10.76 -7.00 -24.89
C ILE A 126 -11.56 -7.00 -26.19
N TYR A 127 -11.08 -6.32 -27.23
CA TYR A 127 -11.75 -6.18 -28.52
C TYR A 127 -11.29 -7.25 -29.52
N CYS A 128 -10.23 -8.00 -29.21
CA CYS A 128 -9.81 -9.11 -30.04
C CYS A 128 -10.92 -10.17 -30.12
N GLU A 129 -11.06 -10.78 -31.29
CA GLU A 129 -11.93 -11.95 -31.47
C GLU A 129 -11.22 -13.24 -31.04
N GLY A 130 -11.99 -14.32 -30.87
CA GLY A 130 -11.47 -15.63 -30.50
C GLY A 130 -11.03 -15.75 -29.04
N ILE A 131 -10.09 -16.68 -28.79
CA ILE A 131 -9.69 -17.10 -27.45
C ILE A 131 -9.00 -15.97 -26.68
N ILE A 132 -8.18 -15.17 -27.36
CA ILE A 132 -7.42 -14.07 -26.73
C ILE A 132 -8.37 -13.04 -26.11
N GLY A 133 -9.39 -12.61 -26.86
CA GLY A 133 -10.39 -11.67 -26.36
C GLY A 133 -11.26 -12.25 -25.25
N LEU A 134 -11.63 -13.52 -25.35
CA LEU A 134 -12.38 -14.21 -24.29
C LEU A 134 -11.58 -14.22 -22.99
N VAL A 135 -10.30 -14.63 -23.04
CA VAL A 135 -9.40 -14.67 -21.89
C VAL A 135 -9.21 -13.27 -21.30
N ALA A 136 -8.98 -12.25 -22.13
CA ALA A 136 -8.81 -10.87 -21.67
C ALA A 136 -10.06 -10.35 -20.92
N ARG A 137 -11.27 -10.60 -21.45
CA ARG A 137 -12.53 -10.23 -20.79
C ARG A 137 -12.72 -10.98 -19.47
N THR A 138 -12.42 -12.27 -19.43
CA THR A 138 -12.51 -13.07 -18.20
C THR A 138 -11.56 -12.55 -17.13
N ILE A 139 -10.29 -12.29 -17.48
CA ILE A 139 -9.30 -11.70 -16.56
C ILE A 139 -9.80 -10.33 -16.08
N LEU A 140 -10.34 -9.50 -16.97
CA LEU A 140 -10.86 -8.18 -16.60
C LEU A 140 -12.01 -8.26 -15.59
N ILE A 141 -12.92 -9.23 -15.74
CA ILE A 141 -14.01 -9.46 -14.78
C ILE A 141 -13.43 -9.84 -13.41
N PHE A 142 -12.47 -10.75 -13.36
CA PHE A 142 -11.82 -11.12 -12.10
C PHE A 142 -11.08 -9.94 -11.45
N LEU A 143 -10.35 -9.16 -12.23
CA LEU A 143 -9.68 -7.94 -11.75
C LEU A 143 -10.70 -6.92 -11.23
N THR A 144 -11.83 -6.74 -11.91
CA THR A 144 -12.91 -5.83 -11.48
C THR A 144 -13.50 -6.30 -10.14
N MET A 145 -13.77 -7.59 -9.99
CA MET A 145 -14.27 -8.16 -8.73
C MET A 145 -13.25 -7.99 -7.59
N ALA A 146 -11.97 -8.25 -7.87
CA ALA A 146 -10.89 -8.02 -6.90
C ALA A 146 -10.78 -6.54 -6.51
N TYR A 147 -10.93 -5.63 -7.47
CA TYR A 147 -10.90 -4.19 -7.25
C TYR A 147 -12.08 -3.72 -6.39
N LEU A 148 -13.29 -4.22 -6.64
CA LEU A 148 -14.46 -3.94 -5.80
C LEU A 148 -14.29 -4.46 -4.37
N ALA A 149 -13.74 -5.67 -4.22
CA ALA A 149 -13.44 -6.23 -2.90
C ALA A 149 -12.39 -5.39 -2.16
N LEU A 150 -11.37 -4.91 -2.88
CA LEU A 150 -10.37 -3.99 -2.34
C LEU A 150 -11.00 -2.65 -1.94
N LEU A 151 -11.83 -2.04 -2.80
CA LEU A 151 -12.54 -0.80 -2.47
C LEU A 151 -13.40 -0.95 -1.23
N ARG A 152 -14.09 -2.08 -1.06
CA ARG A 152 -14.88 -2.36 0.15
C ARG A 152 -14.00 -2.49 1.39
N THR A 153 -12.82 -3.05 1.24
CA THR A 153 -11.84 -3.18 2.33
C THR A 153 -11.23 -1.83 2.67
N MET A 154 -10.86 -1.05 1.65
CA MET A 154 -10.38 0.33 1.80
C MET A 154 -11.46 1.25 2.36
N GLN A 155 -12.74 1.11 1.99
CA GLN A 155 -13.81 1.92 2.56
C GLN A 155 -13.93 1.70 4.08
N LYS A 156 -13.82 0.44 4.55
CA LYS A 156 -13.75 0.14 5.99
C LYS A 156 -12.52 0.76 6.64
N CYS A 157 -11.38 0.72 5.96
CA CYS A 157 -10.15 1.37 6.42
C CYS A 157 -10.24 2.90 6.37
N CYS A 158 -10.96 3.48 5.40
CA CYS A 158 -11.13 4.92 5.24
C CYS A 158 -12.06 5.46 6.31
N VAL A 159 -13.14 4.75 6.69
CA VAL A 159 -13.94 5.14 7.86
C VAL A 159 -13.06 5.17 9.11
N PHE A 160 -12.21 4.15 9.29
CA PHE A 160 -11.25 4.13 10.39
C PHE A 160 -10.23 5.28 10.32
N VAL A 161 -9.64 5.52 9.14
CA VAL A 161 -8.69 6.60 8.86
C VAL A 161 -9.34 7.97 9.03
N ASP A 162 -10.57 8.18 8.58
CA ASP A 162 -11.31 9.43 8.76
C ASP A 162 -11.59 9.70 10.25
N THR A 163 -11.90 8.63 11.00
CA THR A 163 -12.19 8.72 12.44
C THR A 163 -10.94 8.82 13.34
N LEU A 164 -9.76 8.38 12.88
CA LEU A 164 -8.50 8.41 13.66
C LEU A 164 -7.40 9.36 13.12
N LEU A 165 -7.40 9.64 11.81
CA LEU A 165 -6.40 10.50 11.15
C LEU A 165 -6.92 11.89 10.78
N PHE A 166 -8.23 12.09 10.57
CA PHE A 166 -8.76 13.41 10.17
C PHE A 166 -9.51 14.15 11.27
N SER A 167 -9.91 13.47 12.34
CA SER A 167 -10.81 14.01 13.37
C SER A 167 -10.28 13.89 14.80
N ASP A 168 -8.95 13.99 14.99
CA ASP A 168 -8.22 14.26 16.25
C ASP A 168 -7.11 13.24 16.46
N PHE A 169 -5.92 13.60 15.98
CA PHE A 169 -4.79 12.69 15.85
C PHE A 169 -4.42 11.99 17.17
N ILE A 170 -4.39 10.66 17.12
CA ILE A 170 -3.73 9.78 18.09
C ILE A 170 -2.44 9.28 17.44
N TRP A 171 -1.31 9.90 17.76
CA TRP A 171 0.02 9.50 17.31
C TRP A 171 0.66 8.49 18.25
N VAL A 172 1.63 7.74 17.72
CA VAL A 172 2.54 6.96 18.57
C VAL A 172 3.34 7.94 19.44
N GLY A 173 3.26 7.75 20.76
CA GLY A 173 3.80 8.64 21.78
C GLY A 173 2.77 9.55 22.44
N ASP A 174 1.54 9.64 21.90
CA ASP A 174 0.47 10.38 22.57
C ASP A 174 -0.01 9.64 23.81
N VAL A 175 -0.46 10.38 24.83
CA VAL A 175 -1.02 9.81 26.05
C VAL A 175 -2.53 10.00 26.04
N LEU A 176 -3.25 8.89 25.96
CA LEU A 176 -4.70 8.86 26.06
C LEU A 176 -5.11 8.81 27.53
N GLU A 177 -5.98 9.72 27.94
CA GLU A 177 -6.46 9.80 29.32
C GLU A 177 -7.93 9.42 29.36
N TYR A 178 -8.25 8.36 30.09
CA TYR A 178 -9.62 7.88 30.26
C TYR A 178 -10.09 8.20 31.68
N PRO A 179 -10.78 9.33 31.90
CA PRO A 179 -11.36 9.64 33.20
C PRO A 179 -12.57 8.73 33.42
N ASN A 180 -12.34 7.55 34.01
CA ASN A 180 -13.35 6.62 34.51
C ASN A 180 -14.55 6.45 33.56
N ILE A 181 -14.28 6.11 32.30
CA ILE A 181 -15.33 5.93 31.29
C ILE A 181 -15.94 4.54 31.50
N ILE A 182 -17.15 4.51 32.07
CA ILE A 182 -17.99 3.31 32.10
C ILE A 182 -18.63 3.18 30.73
N THR A 183 -18.02 2.40 29.82
CA THR A 183 -18.72 2.07 28.59
C THR A 183 -19.88 1.12 28.87
N ARG A 184 -20.95 1.21 28.06
CA ARG A 184 -22.17 0.37 28.14
C ARG A 184 -21.91 -1.15 28.07
N ARG A 185 -20.66 -1.57 27.88
CA ARG A 185 -20.18 -2.96 27.87
C ARG A 185 -19.05 -3.14 28.90
N GLU A 186 -19.36 -2.97 30.18
CA GLU A 186 -18.63 -3.54 31.34
C GLU A 186 -17.08 -3.55 31.37
N VAL A 187 -16.39 -2.69 30.63
CA VAL A 187 -14.93 -2.52 30.73
C VAL A 187 -14.67 -1.10 31.22
N ALA A 188 -14.45 -0.98 32.53
CA ALA A 188 -13.98 0.27 33.12
C ALA A 188 -12.51 0.47 32.72
N ILE A 189 -12.27 1.30 31.71
CA ILE A 189 -10.92 1.76 31.39
C ILE A 189 -10.70 3.03 32.19
N ASN A 190 -9.72 2.99 33.10
CA ASN A 190 -9.33 4.13 33.92
C ASN A 190 -7.81 4.21 33.96
N GLY A 191 -7.27 5.38 33.61
CA GLY A 191 -5.84 5.62 33.63
C GLY A 191 -5.32 6.36 32.40
N ARG A 192 -4.00 6.41 32.32
CA ARG A 192 -3.23 7.05 31.25
C ARG A 192 -2.53 5.99 30.43
N PHE A 193 -2.69 6.08 29.13
CA PHE A 193 -2.27 5.06 28.18
C PHE A 193 -1.41 5.70 27.10
N GLU A 194 -0.10 5.42 27.12
CA GLU A 194 0.83 5.87 26.09
C GLU A 194 0.64 5.02 24.83
N VAL A 195 0.36 5.65 23.71
CA VAL A 195 0.11 4.99 22.43
C VAL A 195 1.43 4.48 21.87
N ILE A 196 1.50 3.19 21.63
CA ILE A 196 2.71 2.56 21.11
C ILE A 196 2.57 2.14 19.63
N ASP A 197 1.35 1.88 19.16
CA ASP A 197 1.06 1.58 17.75
C ASP A 197 -0.45 1.71 17.47
N THR A 198 -0.83 1.73 16.21
CA THR A 198 -2.23 1.63 15.76
C THR A 198 -2.38 0.48 14.78
N HIS A 199 -3.51 -0.20 14.77
CA HIS A 199 -3.74 -1.34 13.87
C HIS A 199 -5.13 -1.27 13.20
N LEU A 200 -5.21 -1.83 11.99
CA LEU A 200 -6.43 -1.84 11.17
C LEU A 200 -7.17 -3.19 11.17
N SER A 201 -6.77 -4.15 12.02
CA SER A 201 -7.42 -5.46 12.05
C SER A 201 -8.77 -5.41 12.78
N GLY A 202 -9.82 -5.99 12.19
CA GLY A 202 -11.15 -6.03 12.79
C GLY A 202 -11.87 -4.68 12.73
N ILE A 203 -12.23 -4.14 13.90
CA ILE A 203 -12.75 -2.76 14.06
C ILE A 203 -11.58 -1.75 14.06
N GLY A 204 -10.34 -2.28 14.12
CA GLY A 204 -9.11 -1.54 14.35
C GLY A 204 -9.04 -0.94 15.76
N GLY A 205 -7.88 -0.43 16.12
CA GLY A 205 -7.62 0.04 17.47
C GLY A 205 -6.22 0.61 17.65
N VAL A 206 -5.93 0.92 18.90
CA VAL A 206 -4.71 1.56 19.36
C VAL A 206 -4.08 0.65 20.42
N ILE A 207 -2.84 0.26 20.18
CA ILE A 207 -2.05 -0.52 21.12
C ILE A 207 -1.36 0.48 22.03
N CYS A 208 -1.68 0.44 23.32
CA CYS A 208 -1.16 1.36 24.31
C CYS A 208 -0.38 0.63 25.42
N ARG A 209 0.43 1.38 26.15
CA ARG A 209 1.04 0.99 27.42
C ARG A 209 0.34 1.75 28.54
N ASP A 210 -0.18 1.05 29.53
CA ASP A 210 -0.65 1.69 30.75
C ASP A 210 0.54 2.26 31.54
N GLU A 211 0.51 3.56 31.87
CA GLU A 211 1.58 4.22 32.64
C GLU A 211 1.71 3.67 34.06
N ASN A 212 0.63 3.15 34.65
CA ASN A 212 0.63 2.69 36.05
C ASN A 212 1.14 1.25 36.18
N SER A 213 0.67 0.35 35.31
CA SER A 213 1.02 -1.08 35.37
C SER A 213 2.16 -1.46 34.41
N GLY A 214 2.42 -0.67 33.39
CA GLY A 214 3.34 -1.00 32.30
C GLY A 214 2.82 -2.07 31.34
N GLU A 215 1.58 -2.55 31.52
CA GLU A 215 0.98 -3.57 30.67
C GLU A 215 0.62 -3.02 29.29
N ILE A 216 0.69 -3.88 28.28
CA ILE A 216 0.29 -3.55 26.91
C ILE A 216 -1.19 -3.90 26.75
N VAL A 217 -1.98 -2.91 26.37
CA VAL A 217 -3.43 -3.02 26.22
C VAL A 217 -3.82 -2.65 24.79
N ASP A 218 -4.78 -3.39 24.23
CA ASP A 218 -5.38 -3.06 22.93
C ASP A 218 -6.73 -2.36 23.15
N ILE A 219 -6.80 -1.09 22.76
CA ILE A 219 -7.98 -0.25 22.88
C ILE A 219 -8.66 -0.16 21.50
N PRO A 220 -9.87 -0.70 21.32
CA PRO A 220 -10.58 -0.61 20.04
C PRO A 220 -10.87 0.84 19.66
N SER A 221 -10.90 1.14 18.37
CA SER A 221 -11.03 2.52 17.85
C SER A 221 -12.23 3.29 18.38
N THR A 222 -13.35 2.60 18.60
CA THR A 222 -14.56 3.21 19.17
C THR A 222 -14.32 3.83 20.55
N LEU A 223 -13.40 3.26 21.33
CA LEU A 223 -12.97 3.78 22.64
C LEU A 223 -11.80 4.74 22.52
N ALA A 224 -10.90 4.52 21.56
CA ALA A 224 -9.75 5.38 21.29
C ALA A 224 -10.17 6.86 21.12
N ILE A 225 -11.23 7.10 20.34
CA ILE A 225 -11.74 8.44 20.03
C ILE A 225 -12.26 9.16 21.29
N GLU A 226 -12.90 8.43 22.21
CA GLU A 226 -13.47 9.02 23.43
C GLU A 226 -12.38 9.56 24.38
N GLY A 227 -11.20 8.93 24.40
CA GLY A 227 -10.07 9.33 25.24
C GLY A 227 -9.36 10.63 24.82
N ASN A 228 -9.51 11.07 23.57
CA ASN A 228 -8.87 12.29 23.06
C ASN A 228 -9.71 13.57 23.32
N SER A 229 -11.01 13.40 23.59
CA SER A 229 -11.99 14.49 23.77
C SER A 229 -11.75 15.40 25.00
N VAL A 230 -10.89 14.99 25.93
CA VAL A 230 -10.61 15.75 27.16
C VAL A 230 -9.58 16.87 26.93
N TRP A 231 -8.71 16.73 25.93
CA TRP A 231 -7.69 17.76 25.61
C TRP A 231 -8.22 18.89 24.71
N MET A 232 -9.32 18.68 23.99
CA MET A 232 -9.88 19.67 23.05
C MET A 232 -10.73 20.77 23.69
N ASN A 233 -11.04 20.67 24.98
CA ASN A 233 -11.79 21.70 25.73
C ASN A 233 -10.90 22.57 26.63
N ARG A 234 -9.61 22.69 26.34
CA ARG A 234 -8.69 23.65 27.00
C ARG A 234 -8.11 24.64 26.01
#